data_AF-A0A7L3UVT8-F1
#
_entry.id   AF-A0A7L3UVT8-F1
#
_cell.length_a   1.000
_cell.length_b   1.000
_cell.length_c   1.000
_cell.angle_alpha   90.00
_cell.angle_beta   90.00
_cell.angle_gamma   90.00
#
_symmetry.space_group_name_H-M   'P 1'
#
loop_
_entity.id
_entity.type
_entity.pdbx_description
1 polymer ?
#
loop_
_entity_poly.entity_id
_entity_poly.type
_entity_poly.pdbx_seq_one_letter_code
_entity_poly.pdbx_strand_id
1 'polypeptide(L)'
;MSSDLDVFVGNTTLIDEEVYRLWLDGHSVAEAVARRLRGGVLEREGTSVAVLQSDTRDHYRTFQMLERLLHAPPRLLQQLLFQIPPERQALLVQRYYAFDEALARELLGKKLSKGTKKELDEVSARTGVGIRSCRRDYAAIVFFANSRFETGKRRLQFLSFGDFAACAQSMMAHWSQGALAPEAAEPDGDLPKSFLQDLKELKVLVSDKDLLDQHKSLVCSALRGKISVYNELEANFKALSRALVNVGGKLTHARDVRDFFVDLVEK
;
A
#
# COMPACT_ATOMS: atom_id res chain seq x y z
N MET A 1 8.60 -32.36 -15.42
CA MET A 1 9.28 -31.54 -14.40
C MET A 1 8.75 -31.99 -13.06
N SER A 2 9.56 -32.71 -12.29
CA SER A 2 9.24 -33.07 -10.90
C SER A 2 9.08 -31.76 -10.13
N SER A 3 7.87 -31.46 -9.66
CA SER A 3 7.67 -30.44 -8.64
C SER A 3 8.26 -31.02 -7.36
N ASP A 4 9.51 -30.66 -7.06
CA ASP A 4 10.15 -31.01 -5.80
C ASP A 4 9.27 -30.44 -4.66
N LEU A 5 8.69 -31.36 -3.91
CA LEU A 5 7.82 -31.06 -2.78
C LEU A 5 8.72 -30.76 -1.58
N ASP A 6 9.09 -29.49 -1.41
CA ASP A 6 9.81 -29.04 -0.22
C ASP A 6 8.83 -29.00 0.98
N VAL A 7 8.84 -30.07 1.77
CA VAL A 7 8.07 -30.17 3.01
C VAL A 7 8.90 -29.62 4.17
N PHE A 8 8.58 -28.41 4.61
CA PHE A 8 9.16 -27.81 5.81
C PHE A 8 8.18 -27.94 6.99
N VAL A 9 8.54 -28.73 8.01
CA VAL A 9 7.78 -28.84 9.26
C VAL A 9 8.44 -27.93 10.28
N GLY A 10 7.85 -26.76 10.53
CA GLY A 10 8.30 -25.80 11.51
C GLY A 10 7.17 -25.38 12.44
N ASN A 11 7.51 -24.89 13.63
CA ASN A 11 6.52 -24.34 14.54
C ASN A 11 5.89 -23.08 13.93
N THR A 12 4.57 -22.94 14.08
CA THR A 12 3.85 -21.73 13.70
C THR A 12 4.51 -20.52 14.36
N THR A 13 4.85 -19.51 13.56
CA THR A 13 5.38 -18.26 14.10
C THR A 13 4.27 -17.58 14.89
N LEU A 14 4.43 -17.56 16.21
CA LEU A 14 3.50 -16.88 17.11
C LEU A 14 3.66 -15.37 16.94
N ILE A 15 2.53 -14.68 16.85
CA ILE A 15 2.46 -13.23 16.71
C ILE A 15 1.50 -12.70 17.75
N ASP A 16 2.02 -12.06 18.78
CA ASP A 16 1.18 -11.31 19.71
C ASP A 16 0.67 -10.03 19.02
N GLU A 17 -0.66 -9.94 18.85
CA GLU A 17 -1.32 -8.83 18.18
C GLU A 17 -1.22 -7.51 18.94
N GLU A 18 -1.17 -7.57 20.27
CA GLU A 18 -0.99 -6.38 21.11
C GLU A 18 0.43 -5.83 20.93
N VAL A 19 1.44 -6.71 20.96
CA VAL A 19 2.83 -6.33 20.75
C VAL A 19 3.03 -5.81 19.32
N TYR A 20 2.37 -6.42 18.33
CA TYR A 20 2.41 -5.97 16.95
C TYR A 20 1.82 -4.57 16.78
N ARG A 21 0.68 -4.29 17.42
CA ARG A 21 0.07 -2.95 17.44
C ARG A 21 1.01 -1.92 18.07
N LEU A 22 1.60 -2.23 19.23
CA LEU A 22 2.54 -1.34 19.91
C LEU A 22 3.78 -1.03 19.05
N TRP A 23 4.28 -2.02 18.31
CA TRP A 23 5.38 -1.86 17.36
C TRP A 23 4.99 -0.98 16.17
N LEU A 24 3.81 -1.18 15.57
CA LEU A 24 3.27 -0.35 14.49
C LEU A 24 3.09 1.11 14.93
N ASP A 25 2.59 1.32 16.14
CA ASP A 25 2.43 2.64 16.77
C ASP A 25 3.80 3.34 17.04
N GLY A 26 4.92 2.63 16.83
CA GLY A 26 6.27 3.17 16.91
C GLY A 26 6.93 3.12 18.29
N HIS A 27 6.27 2.52 19.29
CA HIS A 27 6.81 2.40 20.64
C HIS A 27 8.12 1.61 20.66
N SER A 28 9.06 2.03 21.49
CA SER A 28 10.25 1.25 21.82
C SER A 28 9.89 -0.02 22.60
N VAL A 29 10.81 -0.98 22.65
CA VAL A 29 10.66 -2.20 23.45
C VAL A 29 10.37 -1.86 24.91
N ALA A 30 11.05 -0.86 25.48
CA ALA A 30 10.86 -0.45 26.87
C ALA A 30 9.45 0.12 27.11
N GLU A 31 8.94 0.96 26.21
CA GLU A 31 7.59 1.52 26.30
C GLU A 31 6.51 0.45 26.12
N ALA A 32 6.72 -0.48 25.19
CA ALA A 32 5.80 -1.60 24.98
C ALA A 32 5.71 -2.50 26.20
N VAL A 33 6.86 -2.86 26.81
CA VAL A 33 6.90 -3.60 28.08
C VAL A 33 6.15 -2.83 29.17
N ALA A 34 6.42 -1.54 29.34
CA ALA A 34 5.75 -0.72 30.36
C ALA A 34 4.24 -0.61 30.14
N ARG A 35 3.76 -0.69 28.90
CA ARG A 35 2.32 -0.72 28.56
C ARG A 35 1.71 -2.09 28.84
N ARG A 36 2.36 -3.19 28.44
CA ARG A 36 1.93 -4.57 28.75
C ARG A 36 1.85 -4.83 30.25
N LEU A 37 2.79 -4.28 31.03
CA LEU A 37 2.77 -4.34 32.49
C LEU A 37 1.56 -3.62 33.09
N ARG A 38 1.26 -2.40 32.61
CA ARG A 38 0.07 -1.65 33.04
C ARG A 38 -1.24 -2.31 32.62
N GLY A 39 -1.23 -3.11 31.57
CA GLY A 39 -2.36 -3.91 31.10
C GLY A 39 -2.65 -5.18 31.92
N GLY A 40 -1.85 -5.49 32.95
CA GLY A 40 -2.08 -6.62 33.84
C GLY A 40 -1.69 -7.99 33.28
N VAL A 41 -0.86 -8.05 32.24
CA VAL A 41 -0.42 -9.33 31.61
C VAL A 41 0.20 -10.30 32.61
N LEU A 42 0.94 -9.81 33.62
CA LEU A 42 1.60 -10.66 34.61
C LEU A 42 0.61 -11.39 35.53
N GLU A 43 -0.55 -10.77 35.82
CA GLU A 43 -1.57 -11.36 36.68
C GLU A 43 -2.39 -12.43 35.95
N ARG A 44 -2.46 -12.35 34.62
CA ARG A 44 -3.15 -13.32 33.77
C ARG A 44 -2.30 -14.54 33.44
N GLU A 45 -1.00 -14.33 33.19
CA GLU A 45 -0.10 -15.36 32.63
C GLU A 45 0.91 -15.92 33.66
N GLY A 46 0.88 -15.47 34.92
CA GLY A 46 1.76 -15.96 35.99
C GLY A 46 3.26 -15.84 35.68
N THR A 47 3.62 -14.86 34.83
CA THR A 47 4.94 -14.76 34.19
C THR A 47 5.83 -13.73 34.90
N SER A 48 7.15 -13.83 34.77
CA SER A 48 8.08 -12.84 35.32
C SER A 48 8.29 -11.63 34.40
N VAL A 49 8.61 -10.47 34.96
CA VAL A 49 8.92 -9.25 34.20
C VAL A 49 10.05 -9.49 33.18
N ALA A 50 11.06 -10.29 33.56
CA ALA A 50 12.19 -10.62 32.71
C ALA A 50 11.77 -11.44 31.47
N VAL A 51 10.85 -12.38 31.64
CA VAL A 51 10.29 -13.18 30.54
C VAL A 51 9.47 -12.30 29.61
N LEU A 52 8.61 -11.43 30.15
CA LEU A 52 7.84 -10.46 29.34
C LEU A 52 8.73 -9.53 28.51
N GLN A 53 9.85 -9.07 29.09
CA GLN A 53 10.84 -8.26 28.40
C GLN A 53 11.51 -9.01 27.25
N SER A 54 11.91 -10.27 27.48
CA SER A 54 12.52 -11.10 26.43
C SER A 54 11.51 -11.36 25.31
N ASP A 55 10.29 -11.78 25.66
CA ASP A 55 9.21 -12.03 24.71
C ASP A 55 8.90 -10.81 23.83
N THR A 56 8.76 -9.63 24.45
CA THR A 56 8.52 -8.38 23.70
C THR A 56 9.67 -8.09 22.73
N ARG A 57 10.92 -8.31 23.17
CA ARG A 57 12.11 -8.06 22.35
C ARG A 57 12.19 -9.02 21.16
N ASP A 58 11.86 -10.29 21.37
CA ASP A 58 11.91 -11.30 20.32
C ASP A 58 10.79 -11.08 19.29
N HIS A 59 9.59 -10.69 19.73
CA HIS A 59 8.53 -10.22 18.83
C HIS A 59 8.98 -9.02 17.99
N TYR A 60 9.62 -8.01 18.60
CA TYR A 60 10.13 -6.84 17.88
C TYR A 60 11.17 -7.21 16.82
N ARG A 61 12.06 -8.17 17.11
CA ARG A 61 13.04 -8.68 16.12
C ARG A 61 12.34 -9.37 14.96
N THR A 62 11.36 -10.22 15.25
CA THR A 62 10.52 -10.87 14.24
C THR A 62 9.81 -9.85 13.36
N PHE A 63 9.21 -8.81 13.95
CA PHE A 63 8.52 -7.75 13.19
C PHE A 63 9.46 -6.97 12.28
N GLN A 64 10.69 -6.69 12.71
CA GLN A 64 11.71 -6.05 11.86
C GLN A 64 12.08 -6.91 10.65
N MET A 65 12.12 -8.24 10.80
CA MET A 65 12.35 -9.15 9.69
C MET A 65 11.14 -9.22 8.75
N LEU A 66 9.92 -9.24 9.32
CA LEU A 66 8.67 -9.24 8.56
C LEU A 66 8.40 -7.93 7.84
N GLU A 67 8.84 -6.78 8.35
CA GLU A 67 8.65 -5.45 7.75
C GLU A 67 9.10 -5.41 6.29
N ARG A 68 10.25 -6.02 5.99
CA ARG A 68 10.78 -6.14 4.62
C ARG A 68 9.86 -6.92 3.68
N LEU A 69 9.14 -7.90 4.22
CA LEU A 69 8.18 -8.72 3.49
C LEU A 69 6.81 -8.04 3.37
N LEU A 70 6.44 -7.24 4.37
CA LEU A 70 5.19 -6.46 4.39
C LEU A 70 5.20 -5.35 3.33
N HIS A 71 6.37 -4.82 2.95
CA HIS A 71 6.53 -3.93 1.79
C HIS A 71 6.14 -4.58 0.45
N ALA A 72 6.17 -5.90 0.36
CA ALA A 72 5.83 -6.63 -0.84
C ALA A 72 4.97 -7.86 -0.48
N PRO A 73 3.65 -7.68 -0.27
CA PRO A 73 2.77 -8.75 0.21
C PRO A 73 2.86 -10.09 -0.54
N PRO A 74 3.07 -10.16 -1.87
CA PRO A 74 3.31 -11.42 -2.56
C PRO A 74 4.54 -12.21 -2.06
N ARG A 75 5.57 -11.53 -1.54
CA ARG A 75 6.76 -12.16 -0.97
C ARG A 75 6.52 -12.73 0.42
N LEU A 76 5.53 -12.21 1.15
CA LEU A 76 5.10 -12.78 2.44
C LEU A 76 4.44 -14.15 2.25
N LEU A 77 3.76 -14.36 1.12
CA LEU A 77 3.13 -15.64 0.75
C LEU A 77 4.15 -16.69 0.27
N GLN A 78 5.26 -16.25 -0.31
CA GLN A 78 6.26 -17.13 -0.95
C GLN A 78 7.45 -17.49 -0.06
N GLN A 79 7.66 -16.75 1.03
CA GLN A 79 8.77 -16.99 1.95
C GLN A 79 8.54 -18.26 2.80
N LEU A 80 9.62 -18.99 3.07
CA LEU A 80 9.60 -20.24 3.85
C LEU A 80 10.15 -20.08 5.28
N LEU A 81 10.66 -18.89 5.62
CA LEU A 81 11.33 -18.58 6.88
C LEU A 81 10.36 -18.52 8.07
N PHE A 82 9.17 -17.96 7.85
CA PHE A 82 8.14 -17.79 8.86
C PHE A 82 6.92 -18.64 8.50
N GLN A 83 6.60 -19.61 9.32
CA GLN A 83 5.39 -20.42 9.17
C GLN A 83 4.20 -19.64 9.73
N ILE A 84 3.61 -18.77 8.91
CA ILE A 84 2.48 -17.90 9.29
C ILE A 84 1.22 -18.34 8.55
N PRO A 85 0.11 -18.65 9.26
CA PRO A 85 -1.15 -19.04 8.63
C PRO A 85 -1.72 -17.93 7.73
N PRO A 86 -2.43 -18.25 6.63
CA PRO A 86 -2.96 -17.26 5.69
C PRO A 86 -3.81 -16.17 6.33
N GLU A 87 -4.67 -16.51 7.31
CA GLU A 87 -5.49 -15.53 8.02
C GLU A 87 -4.64 -14.53 8.81
N ARG A 88 -3.51 -14.98 9.36
CA ARG A 88 -2.59 -14.16 10.13
C ARG A 88 -1.70 -13.32 9.22
N GLN A 89 -1.34 -13.81 8.04
CA GLN A 89 -0.71 -12.98 7.00
C GLN A 89 -1.63 -11.84 6.54
N ALA A 90 -2.92 -12.14 6.31
CA ALA A 90 -3.91 -11.14 5.95
C ALA A 90 -4.07 -10.08 7.05
N LEU A 91 -4.13 -10.49 8.33
CA LEU A 91 -4.16 -9.59 9.48
C LEU A 91 -2.93 -8.67 9.52
N LEU A 92 -1.73 -9.25 9.39
CA LEU A 92 -0.47 -8.50 9.39
C LEU A 92 -0.47 -7.45 8.28
N VAL A 93 -0.83 -7.83 7.05
CA VAL A 93 -0.91 -6.90 5.92
C VAL A 93 -1.96 -5.82 6.18
N GLN A 94 -3.16 -6.20 6.59
CA GLN A 94 -4.25 -5.25 6.85
C GLN A 94 -3.86 -4.22 7.91
N ARG A 95 -3.33 -4.66 9.06
CA ARG A 95 -2.89 -3.78 10.14
C ARG A 95 -1.64 -2.99 9.75
N TYR A 96 -0.72 -3.63 9.02
CA TYR A 96 0.43 -2.96 8.45
C TYR A 96 0.02 -1.90 7.45
N TYR A 97 -1.12 -1.93 6.77
CA TYR A 97 -1.53 -0.86 5.85
C TYR A 97 -2.69 0.00 6.37
N ALA A 98 -3.15 -0.23 7.61
CA ALA A 98 -4.22 0.53 8.22
C ALA A 98 -3.75 1.96 8.55
N PHE A 99 -4.39 2.95 7.92
CA PHE A 99 -4.09 4.37 8.12
C PHE A 99 -4.55 4.87 9.49
N ASP A 100 -3.78 5.81 10.05
CA ASP A 100 -4.25 6.58 11.20
C ASP A 100 -5.20 7.70 10.71
N GLU A 101 -6.43 7.69 11.22
CA GLU A 101 -7.49 8.61 10.78
C GLU A 101 -7.18 10.07 11.14
N ALA A 102 -6.47 10.33 12.24
CA ALA A 102 -6.07 11.67 12.65
C ALA A 102 -4.96 12.21 11.74
N LEU A 103 -3.98 11.37 11.41
CA LEU A 103 -2.92 11.69 10.45
C LEU A 103 -3.50 11.95 9.04
N ALA A 104 -4.39 11.07 8.58
CA ALA A 104 -5.05 11.19 7.28
C ALA A 104 -5.85 12.50 7.16
N ARG A 105 -6.65 12.85 8.18
CA ARG A 105 -7.48 14.07 8.20
C ARG A 105 -6.64 15.34 8.17
N GLU A 106 -5.50 15.33 8.87
CA GLU A 106 -4.58 16.47 8.93
C GLU A 106 -3.81 16.68 7.60
N LEU A 107 -3.49 15.60 6.90
CA LEU A 107 -2.76 15.64 5.64
C LEU A 107 -3.64 15.89 4.40
N LEU A 108 -4.90 15.44 4.40
CA LEU A 108 -5.85 15.65 3.31
C LEU A 108 -6.19 17.13 3.06
N GLY A 109 -6.05 17.99 4.08
CA GLY A 109 -6.39 19.42 4.00
C GLY A 109 -5.25 20.32 3.54
N LYS A 110 -4.03 19.80 3.39
CA LYS A 110 -2.83 20.61 3.08
C LYS A 110 -2.25 20.23 1.73
N LYS A 111 -1.82 21.26 0.98
CA LYS A 111 -1.11 21.09 -0.28
C LYS A 111 0.28 20.53 0.01
N LEU A 112 0.44 19.21 -0.11
CA LEU A 112 1.70 18.51 0.18
C LEU A 112 2.83 19.07 -0.70
N SER A 113 3.98 19.42 -0.11
CA SER A 113 5.09 20.12 -0.78
C SER A 113 6.46 19.48 -0.48
N LYS A 114 7.55 19.95 -1.11
CA LYS A 114 8.91 19.40 -0.90
C LYS A 114 9.40 19.51 0.56
N GLY A 115 8.71 20.25 1.45
CA GLY A 115 8.97 20.36 2.89
C GLY A 115 8.32 19.30 3.79
N THR A 116 7.61 18.33 3.21
CA THR A 116 6.72 17.38 3.91
C THR A 116 7.40 16.58 5.04
N LYS A 117 8.71 16.29 4.97
CA LYS A 117 9.42 15.55 6.06
C LYS A 117 9.38 16.27 7.40
N LYS A 118 9.60 17.60 7.41
CA LYS A 118 9.56 18.42 8.63
C LYS A 118 8.13 18.55 9.15
N GLU A 119 7.17 18.65 8.23
CA GLU A 119 5.75 18.69 8.56
C GLU A 119 5.25 17.38 9.18
N LEU A 120 5.79 16.21 8.77
CA LEU A 120 5.47 14.93 9.43
C LEU A 120 6.05 14.83 10.85
N ASP A 121 7.24 15.37 11.10
CA ASP A 121 7.79 15.43 12.47
C ASP A 121 6.91 16.34 13.35
N GLU A 122 6.42 17.46 12.81
CA GLU A 122 5.49 18.38 13.50
C GLU A 122 4.09 17.75 13.71
N VAL A 123 3.56 17.02 12.73
CA VAL A 123 2.28 16.30 12.82
C VAL A 123 2.38 15.14 13.79
N SER A 124 3.47 14.37 13.77
CA SER A 124 3.76 13.30 14.75
C SER A 124 3.82 13.87 16.16
N ALA A 125 4.52 15.00 16.36
CA ALA A 125 4.58 15.68 17.65
C ALA A 125 3.20 16.21 18.12
N ARG A 126 2.35 16.68 17.20
CA ARG A 126 1.01 17.21 17.53
C ARG A 126 -0.04 16.13 17.79
N THR A 127 -0.03 15.06 17.01
CA THR A 127 -1.03 13.99 17.08
C THR A 127 -0.65 12.88 18.05
N GLY A 128 0.63 12.81 18.45
CA GLY A 128 1.17 11.73 19.27
C GLY A 128 1.34 10.41 18.52
N VAL A 129 1.12 10.40 17.20
CA VAL A 129 1.30 9.21 16.34
C VAL A 129 2.79 9.00 16.10
N GLY A 130 3.30 7.78 16.34
CA GLY A 130 4.71 7.49 16.19
C GLY A 130 5.20 7.61 14.74
N ILE A 131 6.40 8.18 14.58
CA ILE A 131 7.04 8.45 13.27
C ILE A 131 7.16 7.20 12.38
N ARG A 132 7.14 5.99 12.96
CA ARG A 132 7.19 4.72 12.23
C ARG A 132 5.90 4.45 11.46
N SER A 133 4.74 4.65 12.09
CA SER A 133 3.43 4.61 11.42
C SER A 133 3.35 5.67 10.32
N CYS A 134 3.84 6.87 10.62
CA CYS A 134 3.95 7.97 9.67
C CYS A 134 4.81 7.63 8.43
N ARG A 135 5.88 6.83 8.56
CA ARG A 135 6.83 6.52 7.47
C ARG A 135 6.29 5.57 6.40
N ARG A 136 5.40 4.66 6.77
CA ARG A 136 4.71 3.81 5.79
C ARG A 136 3.78 4.65 4.92
N ASP A 137 3.02 5.52 5.57
CA ASP A 137 2.10 6.43 4.89
C ASP A 137 2.89 7.51 4.12
N TYR A 138 4.09 7.87 4.61
CA TYR A 138 5.02 8.82 4.00
C TYR A 138 5.40 8.45 2.57
N ALA A 139 5.50 7.17 2.20
CA ALA A 139 5.82 6.78 0.83
C ALA A 139 4.71 7.18 -0.16
N ALA A 140 3.46 6.89 0.19
CA ALA A 140 2.29 7.34 -0.58
C ALA A 140 2.17 8.87 -0.55
N ILE A 141 2.36 9.49 0.63
CA ILE A 141 2.29 10.95 0.81
C ILE A 141 3.38 11.67 0.00
N VAL A 142 4.62 11.20 0.01
CA VAL A 142 5.73 11.75 -0.78
C VAL A 142 5.48 11.56 -2.26
N PHE A 143 4.98 10.39 -2.67
CA PHE A 143 4.60 10.15 -4.05
C PHE A 143 3.51 11.13 -4.51
N PHE A 144 2.49 11.37 -3.68
CA PHE A 144 1.44 12.36 -3.93
C PHE A 144 1.98 13.79 -3.97
N ALA A 145 2.85 14.16 -3.04
CA ALA A 145 3.47 15.48 -2.94
C ALA A 145 4.37 15.79 -4.15
N ASN A 146 5.18 14.81 -4.55
CA ASN A 146 6.12 14.93 -5.67
C ASN A 146 5.35 14.95 -7.01
N SER A 147 4.37 14.06 -7.17
CA SER A 147 3.52 14.02 -8.38
C SER A 147 2.50 15.15 -8.44
N ARG A 148 2.32 15.90 -7.33
CA ARG A 148 1.42 17.05 -7.18
C ARG A 148 -0.04 16.75 -7.56
N PHE A 149 -0.57 15.56 -7.27
CA PHE A 149 -1.97 15.25 -7.59
C PHE A 149 -2.96 16.20 -6.92
N GLU A 150 -4.03 16.53 -7.63
CA GLU A 150 -5.14 17.32 -7.13
C GLU A 150 -6.10 16.43 -6.35
N THR A 151 -6.15 16.63 -5.03
CA THR A 151 -7.00 15.86 -4.10
C THR A 151 -8.04 16.74 -3.40
N GLY A 152 -8.00 18.07 -3.59
CA GLY A 152 -8.81 19.04 -2.84
C GLY A 152 -10.10 19.49 -3.51
N LYS A 153 -10.41 19.05 -4.74
CA LYS A 153 -11.65 19.46 -5.44
C LYS A 153 -12.88 18.85 -4.76
N ARG A 154 -13.97 19.63 -4.65
CA ARG A 154 -15.25 19.21 -4.02
C ARG A 154 -15.76 17.85 -4.50
N ARG A 155 -15.62 17.59 -5.79
CA ARG A 155 -16.04 16.32 -6.41
C ARG A 155 -15.25 15.10 -5.96
N LEU A 156 -14.08 15.27 -5.35
CA LEU A 156 -13.28 14.18 -4.81
C LEU A 156 -13.54 13.97 -3.31
N GLN A 157 -14.42 14.76 -2.68
CA GLN A 157 -14.68 14.68 -1.24
C GLN A 157 -15.34 13.37 -0.80
N PHE A 158 -15.88 12.59 -1.73
CA PHE A 158 -16.36 11.24 -1.44
C PHE A 158 -15.23 10.22 -1.25
N LEU A 159 -14.00 10.55 -1.69
CA LEU A 159 -12.82 9.71 -1.54
C LEU A 159 -12.14 10.01 -0.20
N SER A 160 -11.79 8.94 0.51
CA SER A 160 -10.97 9.00 1.71
C SER A 160 -9.48 9.03 1.38
N PHE A 161 -8.64 9.35 2.36
CA PHE A 161 -7.19 9.18 2.22
C PHE A 161 -6.81 7.73 1.91
N GLY A 162 -7.53 6.76 2.50
CA GLY A 162 -7.28 5.34 2.26
C GLY A 162 -7.44 4.99 0.78
N ASP A 163 -8.45 5.55 0.11
CA ASP A 163 -8.67 5.36 -1.32
C ASP A 163 -7.51 5.95 -2.14
N PHE A 164 -7.10 7.18 -1.84
CA PHE A 164 -5.95 7.81 -2.49
C PHE A 164 -4.66 7.02 -2.27
N ALA A 165 -4.38 6.62 -1.03
CA ALA A 165 -3.16 5.91 -0.67
C ALA A 165 -3.11 4.51 -1.29
N ALA A 166 -4.23 3.79 -1.38
CA ALA A 166 -4.31 2.54 -2.14
C ALA A 166 -3.98 2.76 -3.63
N CYS A 167 -4.52 3.82 -4.24
CA CYS A 167 -4.16 4.18 -5.61
C CYS A 167 -2.68 4.55 -5.75
N ALA A 168 -2.11 5.33 -4.83
CA ALA A 168 -0.68 5.65 -4.86
C ALA A 168 0.19 4.42 -4.72
N GLN A 169 -0.16 3.47 -3.85
CA GLN A 169 0.58 2.22 -3.72
C GLN A 169 0.56 1.43 -5.04
N SER A 170 -0.60 1.32 -5.69
CA SER A 170 -0.68 0.68 -7.02
C SER A 170 0.12 1.44 -8.08
N MET A 171 0.08 2.77 -8.10
CA MET A 171 0.88 3.58 -9.03
C MET A 171 2.37 3.44 -8.74
N MET A 172 2.81 3.46 -7.49
CA MET A 172 4.20 3.23 -7.13
C MET A 172 4.65 1.82 -7.53
N ALA A 173 3.82 0.81 -7.30
CA ALA A 173 4.12 -0.58 -7.60
C ALA A 173 4.08 -0.93 -9.10
N HIS A 174 3.47 -0.09 -9.95
CA HIS A 174 3.30 -0.43 -11.37
C HIS A 174 3.79 0.66 -12.33
N TRP A 175 3.91 1.90 -11.89
CA TRP A 175 4.28 3.05 -12.72
C TRP A 175 5.65 3.61 -12.35
N SER A 176 6.16 3.38 -11.13
CA SER A 176 7.48 3.92 -10.74
C SER A 176 8.64 3.06 -11.28
N GLN A 177 9.77 3.72 -11.54
CA GLN A 177 11.00 3.05 -12.01
C GLN A 177 11.47 1.95 -11.04
N GLY A 178 11.21 2.09 -9.73
CA GLY A 178 11.54 1.06 -8.73
C GLY A 178 10.73 -0.24 -8.85
N ALA A 179 9.60 -0.24 -9.55
CA ALA A 179 8.84 -1.44 -9.87
C ALA A 179 9.32 -2.16 -11.15
N LEU A 180 9.94 -1.41 -12.08
CA LEU A 180 10.43 -1.92 -13.36
C LEU A 180 11.94 -2.23 -13.33
N ALA A 181 12.71 -1.54 -12.48
CA ALA A 181 14.14 -1.70 -12.27
C ALA A 181 14.58 -1.13 -10.89
N PRO A 182 14.52 -1.94 -9.81
CA PRO A 182 14.82 -1.50 -8.43
C PRO A 182 16.23 -0.90 -8.24
N GLU A 183 17.20 -1.36 -9.03
CA GLU A 183 18.62 -0.96 -8.97
C GLU A 183 18.86 0.48 -9.48
N ALA A 184 17.90 1.03 -10.24
CA ALA A 184 17.98 2.35 -10.89
C ALA A 184 16.97 3.36 -10.30
N ALA A 185 16.40 3.05 -9.14
CA ALA A 185 15.40 3.90 -8.49
C ALA A 185 16.03 5.18 -7.95
N GLU A 186 15.86 6.29 -8.67
CA GLU A 186 16.23 7.62 -8.19
C GLU A 186 15.30 8.05 -7.02
N PRO A 187 15.84 8.59 -5.92
CA PRO A 187 15.08 8.96 -4.73
C PRO A 187 14.12 10.15 -4.91
N ASP A 188 14.26 10.94 -5.98
CA ASP A 188 13.40 12.10 -6.32
C ASP A 188 12.29 11.73 -7.35
N GLY A 189 11.88 10.45 -7.36
CA GLY A 189 11.01 9.78 -8.34
C GLY A 189 9.81 10.55 -8.89
N ASP A 190 10.02 11.17 -10.05
CA ASP A 190 8.97 11.45 -11.02
C ASP A 190 8.52 10.16 -11.71
N LEU A 191 7.29 10.14 -12.22
CA LEU A 191 6.84 9.06 -13.10
C LEU A 191 7.77 8.96 -14.33
N PRO A 192 8.21 7.76 -14.76
CA PRO A 192 9.09 7.60 -15.91
C PRO A 192 8.44 8.17 -17.17
N LYS A 193 9.11 9.11 -17.83
CA LYS A 193 8.62 9.72 -19.08
C LYS A 193 8.39 8.67 -20.18
N SER A 194 9.19 7.61 -20.20
CA SER A 194 9.01 6.46 -21.11
C SER A 194 7.68 5.76 -20.87
N PHE A 195 7.35 5.45 -19.61
CA PHE A 195 6.07 4.83 -19.26
C PHE A 195 4.87 5.68 -19.70
N LEU A 196 4.92 7.00 -19.46
CA LEU A 196 3.86 7.91 -19.90
C LEU A 196 3.72 7.97 -21.42
N GLN A 197 4.84 7.82 -22.14
CA GLN A 197 4.83 7.73 -23.60
C GLN A 197 4.21 6.41 -24.08
N ASP A 198 4.53 5.28 -23.43
CA ASP A 198 3.97 3.96 -23.75
C ASP A 198 2.44 3.96 -23.57
N LEU A 199 1.91 4.64 -22.53
CA LEU A 199 0.46 4.78 -22.33
C LEU A 199 -0.24 5.46 -23.52
N LYS A 200 0.44 6.36 -24.23
CA LYS A 200 -0.12 7.02 -25.41
C LYS A 200 -0.28 6.05 -26.58
N GLU A 201 0.62 5.08 -26.70
CA GLU A 201 0.58 4.08 -27.76
C GLU A 201 -0.59 3.11 -27.59
N LEU A 202 -1.06 2.91 -26.36
CA LEU A 202 -2.25 2.09 -26.05
C LEU A 202 -3.54 2.62 -26.67
N LYS A 203 -3.59 3.85 -27.20
CA LYS A 203 -4.76 4.37 -27.94
C LYS A 203 -5.16 3.48 -29.12
N VAL A 204 -4.24 2.72 -29.68
CA VAL A 204 -4.55 1.75 -30.75
C VAL A 204 -5.57 0.71 -30.29
N LEU A 205 -5.52 0.28 -29.01
CA LEU A 205 -6.41 -0.74 -28.44
C LEU A 205 -7.88 -0.35 -28.46
N VAL A 206 -8.20 0.95 -28.49
CA VAL A 206 -9.58 1.45 -28.45
C VAL A 206 -10.02 2.09 -29.77
N SER A 207 -9.06 2.38 -30.65
CA SER A 207 -9.29 2.95 -31.98
C SER A 207 -9.55 1.85 -33.02
N ASP A 208 -8.86 0.72 -32.89
CA ASP A 208 -9.07 -0.47 -33.71
C ASP A 208 -10.14 -1.37 -33.06
N LYS A 209 -11.15 -1.74 -33.86
CA LYS A 209 -12.29 -2.53 -33.37
C LYS A 209 -11.89 -3.97 -33.01
N ASP A 210 -11.04 -4.58 -33.81
CA ASP A 210 -10.64 -5.98 -33.64
C ASP A 210 -9.73 -6.12 -32.42
N LEU A 211 -8.81 -5.16 -32.23
CA LEU A 211 -8.00 -5.09 -31.01
C LEU A 211 -8.84 -4.82 -29.76
N LEU A 212 -9.87 -3.97 -29.85
CA LEU A 212 -10.77 -3.70 -28.73
C LEU A 212 -11.56 -4.96 -28.33
N ASP A 213 -12.05 -5.72 -29.33
CA ASP A 213 -12.77 -6.96 -29.10
C ASP A 213 -11.85 -8.06 -28.55
N GLN A 214 -10.60 -8.14 -29.04
CA GLN A 214 -9.57 -9.03 -28.49
C GLN A 214 -9.22 -8.66 -27.04
N HIS A 215 -9.03 -7.38 -26.75
CA HIS A 215 -8.77 -6.87 -25.40
C HIS A 215 -9.93 -7.22 -24.46
N LYS A 216 -11.18 -7.03 -24.89
CA LYS A 216 -12.37 -7.46 -24.14
C LYS A 216 -12.33 -8.94 -23.83
N SER A 217 -12.08 -9.79 -24.83
CA SER A 217 -12.06 -11.24 -24.66
C SER A 217 -11.01 -11.68 -23.62
N LEU A 218 -9.79 -11.16 -23.72
CA LEU A 218 -8.69 -11.48 -22.81
C LEU A 218 -8.99 -11.04 -21.38
N VAL A 219 -9.48 -9.81 -21.18
CA VAL A 219 -9.80 -9.30 -19.83
C VAL A 219 -11.00 -10.03 -19.23
N CYS A 220 -12.06 -10.27 -20.01
CA CYS A 220 -13.23 -11.00 -19.55
C CYS A 220 -12.90 -12.45 -19.22
N SER A 221 -11.97 -13.09 -19.93
CA SER A 221 -11.47 -14.43 -19.58
C SER A 221 -10.68 -14.40 -18.27
N ALA A 222 -9.79 -13.41 -18.11
CA ALA A 222 -8.94 -13.29 -16.92
C ALA A 222 -9.72 -12.99 -15.63
N LEU A 223 -10.84 -12.26 -15.72
CA LEU A 223 -11.63 -11.81 -14.57
C LEU A 223 -12.86 -12.66 -14.27
N ARG A 224 -13.23 -13.61 -15.14
CA ARG A 224 -14.42 -14.44 -14.95
C ARG A 224 -14.32 -15.23 -13.63
N GLY A 225 -15.35 -15.09 -12.79
CA GLY A 225 -15.41 -15.75 -11.49
C GLY A 225 -14.48 -15.18 -10.40
N LYS A 226 -13.73 -14.10 -10.69
CA LYS A 226 -12.80 -13.46 -9.73
C LYS A 226 -13.33 -12.17 -9.12
N ILE A 227 -14.36 -11.57 -9.73
CA ILE A 227 -14.97 -10.31 -9.28
C ILE A 227 -16.49 -10.46 -9.16
N SER A 228 -17.08 -9.82 -8.16
CA SER A 228 -18.53 -9.83 -7.92
C SER A 228 -19.33 -9.05 -8.96
N VAL A 229 -18.72 -8.05 -9.59
CA VAL A 229 -19.34 -7.14 -10.57
C VAL A 229 -19.05 -7.53 -12.03
N TYR A 230 -18.75 -8.81 -12.30
CA TYR A 230 -18.31 -9.28 -13.62
C TYR A 230 -19.28 -8.93 -14.75
N ASN A 231 -20.58 -9.19 -14.55
CA ASN A 231 -21.59 -8.98 -15.59
C ASN A 231 -21.72 -7.49 -15.97
N GLU A 232 -21.60 -6.60 -14.98
CA GLU A 232 -21.65 -5.15 -15.20
C GLU A 232 -20.39 -4.65 -15.92
N LEU A 233 -19.21 -5.16 -15.54
CA LEU A 233 -17.96 -4.89 -16.24
C LEU A 233 -18.05 -5.34 -17.71
N GLU A 234 -18.49 -6.56 -17.98
CA GLU A 234 -18.55 -7.12 -19.34
C GLU A 234 -19.50 -6.33 -20.24
N ALA A 235 -20.67 -5.93 -19.70
CA ALA A 235 -21.64 -5.11 -20.41
C ALA A 235 -21.07 -3.73 -20.78
N ASN A 236 -20.32 -3.11 -19.86
CA ASN A 236 -19.78 -1.76 -20.02
C ASN A 236 -18.34 -1.70 -20.55
N PHE A 237 -17.73 -2.85 -20.84
CA PHE A 237 -16.28 -2.97 -21.07
C PHE A 237 -15.73 -1.99 -22.12
N LYS A 238 -16.41 -1.84 -23.25
CA LYS A 238 -15.94 -0.96 -24.34
C LYS A 238 -15.94 0.51 -23.90
N ALA A 239 -16.94 0.93 -23.13
CA ALA A 239 -17.01 2.28 -22.60
C ALA A 239 -15.91 2.51 -21.56
N LEU A 240 -15.76 1.59 -20.61
CA LEU A 240 -14.73 1.64 -19.56
C LEU A 240 -13.30 1.63 -20.14
N SER A 241 -13.01 0.71 -21.08
CA SER A 241 -11.70 0.61 -21.73
C SER A 241 -11.37 1.89 -22.51
N ARG A 242 -12.33 2.45 -23.24
CA ARG A 242 -12.18 3.76 -23.90
C ARG A 242 -11.92 4.89 -22.90
N ALA A 243 -12.66 4.95 -21.80
CA ALA A 243 -12.46 5.96 -20.77
C ALA A 243 -11.04 5.88 -20.19
N LEU A 244 -10.64 4.70 -19.72
CA LEU A 244 -9.33 4.46 -19.09
C LEU A 244 -8.16 4.73 -20.04
N VAL A 245 -8.21 4.21 -21.27
CA VAL A 245 -7.15 4.45 -22.26
C VAL A 245 -7.06 5.93 -22.66
N ASN A 246 -8.19 6.63 -22.72
CA ASN A 246 -8.19 8.07 -23.00
C ASN A 246 -7.64 8.90 -21.83
N VAL A 247 -7.88 8.51 -20.58
CA VAL A 247 -7.26 9.15 -19.41
C VAL A 247 -5.75 8.89 -19.45
N GLY A 248 -5.32 7.63 -19.58
CA GLY A 248 -3.90 7.26 -19.64
C GLY A 248 -3.15 7.94 -20.78
N GLY A 249 -3.72 7.95 -21.99
CA GLY A 249 -3.12 8.58 -23.17
C GLY A 249 -3.09 10.12 -23.14
N LYS A 250 -3.65 10.76 -22.11
CA LYS A 250 -3.54 12.19 -21.84
C LYS A 250 -2.50 12.52 -20.78
N LEU A 251 -1.93 11.53 -20.08
CA LEU A 251 -0.91 11.73 -19.03
C LEU A 251 0.45 12.10 -19.63
N THR A 252 0.50 13.17 -20.40
CA THR A 252 1.68 13.62 -21.14
C THR A 252 2.49 14.66 -20.39
N HIS A 253 1.81 15.51 -19.62
CA HIS A 253 2.45 16.59 -18.87
C HIS A 253 2.12 16.48 -17.38
N ALA A 254 2.97 17.11 -16.54
CA ALA A 254 2.78 17.14 -15.10
C ALA A 254 1.40 17.70 -14.68
N ARG A 255 0.79 18.57 -15.49
CA ARG A 255 -0.58 19.04 -15.27
C ARG A 255 -1.60 17.91 -15.40
N ASP A 256 -1.46 17.09 -16.43
CA ASP A 256 -2.40 16.01 -16.73
C ASP A 256 -2.26 14.89 -15.69
N VAL A 257 -1.03 14.61 -15.25
CA VAL A 257 -0.77 13.73 -14.10
C VAL A 257 -1.43 14.29 -12.84
N ARG A 258 -1.28 15.59 -12.57
CA ARG A 258 -1.91 16.22 -11.41
C ARG A 258 -3.43 16.02 -11.38
N ASP A 259 -4.10 16.27 -12.50
CA ASP A 259 -5.57 16.22 -12.58
C ASP A 259 -6.11 14.79 -12.76
N PHE A 260 -5.27 13.74 -12.70
CA PHE A 260 -5.65 12.33 -12.92
C PHE A 260 -6.93 11.88 -12.18
N PHE A 261 -7.01 12.09 -10.87
CA PHE A 261 -8.18 11.66 -10.08
C PHE A 261 -9.45 12.44 -10.46
N VAL A 262 -9.29 13.70 -10.87
CA VAL A 262 -10.39 14.54 -11.33
C VAL A 262 -10.93 14.01 -12.66
N ASP A 263 -10.03 13.72 -13.59
CA ASP A 263 -10.36 13.21 -14.92
C ASP A 263 -10.98 11.80 -14.84
N LEU A 264 -10.56 10.98 -13.88
CA LEU A 264 -11.11 9.64 -13.65
C LEU A 264 -12.57 9.70 -13.15
N VAL A 265 -12.91 10.67 -12.31
CA VAL A 265 -14.28 10.85 -11.79
C VAL A 265 -15.21 11.51 -12.83
N GLU A 266 -14.67 12.21 -13.82
CA GLU A 266 -15.45 12.81 -14.92
C GLU A 266 -15.89 11.82 -16.01
N LYS A 267 -15.42 10.56 -15.98
CA LYS A 267 -15.60 9.56 -17.04
C LYS A 267 -16.38 8.35 -16.59
#